data_AF-A0A0D2QPS6-F1
#
_entry.id   AF-A0A0D2QPS6-F1
#
_cell.length_a   1.000
_cell.length_b   1.000
_cell.length_c   1.000
_cell.angle_alpha   90.00
_cell.angle_beta   90.00
_cell.angle_gamma   90.00
#
_symmetry.space_group_name_H-M   'P 1'
#
loop_
_entity.id
_entity.type
_entity.pdbx_description
1 polymer ?
#
loop_
_entity_poly.entity_id
_entity_poly.type
_entity_poly.pdbx_seq_one_letter_code
_entity_poly.pdbx_strand_id
1 'polypeptide(L)'
;MEMKSMTLLILYATQTGNALDVAERIAREAERRACTVVISSTDDYDANSLPAEDTVIFVVSTTGQGDTPDSMKVFWRFLLQRNLGSHWLEGIHYAVFGLGDSGYQKYNFVAKKLDKRLSDLGATAVVERGLGDDQHPSGYEAALDPWLSSLWSRLNEIKPHFFPKGPDFLVSNEELIGLPKVQVTYHNVNDMDSRLSTATDFKYLQMQIGRARSMSSGKVPHEKSKPDAFLKMVKNFPLTRASHEKDVRHFEFEFVSQVIKYEIGDVLEVLPSQSPAAVDSFIQRCNLDPESLITVHPREMENRHIDNNVNTLDVPIKLRTFVELTMDVTSASPRRYFFEARSCDELLCHC
;
A
#
# COMPACT_ATOMS: atom_id res chain seq x y z
N MET A 1 11.43 -30.51 -20.35
CA MET A 1 11.89 -29.30 -19.64
C MET A 1 10.65 -28.57 -19.19
N GLU A 2 10.32 -28.62 -17.89
CA GLU A 2 9.30 -27.72 -17.34
C GLU A 2 9.77 -26.29 -17.58
N MET A 3 8.99 -25.50 -18.31
CA MET A 3 9.18 -24.06 -18.31
C MET A 3 8.89 -23.58 -16.89
N LYS A 4 9.93 -23.25 -16.13
CA LYS A 4 9.79 -22.47 -14.89
C LYS A 4 8.95 -21.25 -15.27
N SER A 5 7.75 -21.10 -14.69
CA SER A 5 6.94 -19.90 -14.93
C SER A 5 7.76 -18.71 -14.42
N MET A 6 8.23 -17.88 -15.34
CA MET A 6 9.07 -16.74 -15.01
C MET A 6 8.16 -15.68 -14.41
N THR A 7 8.42 -15.37 -13.15
CA THR A 7 7.60 -14.46 -12.36
C THR A 7 8.31 -13.11 -12.27
N LEU A 8 7.63 -12.03 -12.63
CA LEU A 8 8.14 -10.68 -12.52
C LEU A 8 8.04 -10.22 -11.06
N LEU A 9 9.17 -9.90 -10.44
CA LEU A 9 9.21 -9.40 -9.08
C LEU A 9 9.06 -7.87 -9.05
N ILE A 10 8.14 -7.39 -8.22
CA ILE A 10 7.95 -5.97 -7.93
C ILE A 10 8.20 -5.74 -6.43
N LEU A 11 9.24 -4.97 -6.12
CA LEU A 11 9.57 -4.57 -4.77
C LEU A 11 9.16 -3.12 -4.54
N TYR A 12 8.44 -2.86 -3.44
CA TYR A 12 8.04 -1.51 -3.08
C TYR A 12 8.53 -1.07 -1.70
N ALA A 13 8.79 0.22 -1.57
CA ALA A 13 9.10 0.88 -0.30
C ALA A 13 8.21 2.09 -0.12
N THR A 14 7.36 2.07 0.92
CA THR A 14 6.32 3.07 1.16
C THR A 14 6.31 3.55 2.60
N GLN A 15 5.90 4.80 2.83
CA GLN A 15 5.60 5.32 4.17
C GLN A 15 4.09 5.46 4.38
N THR A 16 3.37 5.97 3.39
CA THR A 16 1.94 6.31 3.47
C THR A 16 1.07 5.60 2.43
N GLY A 17 1.61 4.66 1.66
CA GLY A 17 0.86 3.82 0.71
C GLY A 17 1.09 4.13 -0.78
N ASN A 18 1.52 5.33 -1.15
CA ASN A 18 1.64 5.72 -2.58
C ASN A 18 2.54 4.80 -3.42
N ALA A 19 3.68 4.32 -2.89
CA ALA A 19 4.54 3.40 -3.63
C ALA A 19 3.90 2.01 -3.82
N LEU A 20 3.10 1.56 -2.85
CA LEU A 20 2.31 0.34 -2.97
C LEU A 20 1.26 0.51 -4.07
N ASP A 21 0.52 1.62 -4.10
CA ASP A 21 -0.48 1.90 -5.14
C ASP A 21 0.11 1.79 -6.56
N VAL A 22 1.31 2.36 -6.76
CA VAL A 22 2.04 2.29 -8.03
C VAL A 22 2.53 0.87 -8.34
N ALA A 23 3.08 0.16 -7.35
CA ALA A 23 3.49 -1.23 -7.52
C ALA A 23 2.31 -2.14 -7.91
N GLU A 24 1.15 -1.95 -7.29
CA GLU A 24 -0.06 -2.67 -7.65
C GLU A 24 -0.57 -2.30 -9.05
N ARG A 25 -0.39 -1.05 -9.48
CA ARG A 25 -0.73 -0.65 -10.86
C ARG A 25 0.16 -1.36 -11.87
N ILE A 26 1.47 -1.41 -11.64
CA ILE A 26 2.41 -2.15 -12.49
C ILE A 26 2.03 -3.63 -12.55
N ALA A 27 1.70 -4.24 -11.41
CA ALA A 27 1.29 -5.64 -11.34
C ALA A 27 0.04 -5.91 -12.17
N ARG A 28 -1.02 -5.08 -12.02
CA ARG A 28 -2.24 -5.23 -12.82
C ARG A 28 -1.96 -5.11 -14.32
N GLU A 29 -1.10 -4.17 -14.73
CA GLU A 29 -0.72 -4.02 -16.13
C GLU A 29 0.09 -5.21 -16.67
N ALA A 30 0.91 -5.85 -15.84
CA ALA A 30 1.60 -7.08 -16.18
C ALA A 30 0.64 -8.30 -16.24
N GLU A 31 -0.26 -8.44 -15.26
CA GLU A 31 -1.28 -9.50 -15.23
C GLU A 31 -2.20 -9.41 -16.46
N ARG A 32 -2.63 -8.20 -16.85
CA ARG A 32 -3.36 -7.96 -18.11
C ARG A 32 -2.61 -8.48 -19.34
N ARG A 33 -1.28 -8.55 -19.29
CA ARG A 33 -0.43 -9.10 -20.36
C ARG A 33 -0.09 -10.58 -20.19
N ALA A 34 -0.83 -11.28 -19.31
CA ALA A 34 -0.60 -12.67 -18.91
C ALA A 34 0.81 -12.92 -18.33
N CYS A 35 1.41 -11.90 -17.74
CA CYS A 35 2.67 -12.01 -16.98
C CYS A 35 2.35 -12.37 -15.52
N THR A 36 3.03 -13.37 -14.98
CA THR A 36 2.91 -13.73 -13.56
C THR A 36 3.72 -12.75 -12.73
N VAL A 37 3.13 -12.18 -11.68
CA VAL A 37 3.75 -11.13 -10.87
C VAL A 37 3.77 -11.51 -9.39
N VAL A 38 4.87 -11.20 -8.71
CA VAL A 38 4.94 -11.19 -7.25
C VAL A 38 5.23 -9.77 -6.79
N ILE A 39 4.43 -9.27 -5.85
CA ILE A 39 4.63 -7.99 -5.20
C ILE A 39 5.07 -8.24 -3.75
N SER A 40 6.18 -7.64 -3.33
CA SER A 40 6.63 -7.68 -1.94
C SER A 40 7.08 -6.30 -1.46
N SER A 41 6.86 -6.02 -0.17
CA SER A 41 7.52 -4.89 0.48
C SER A 41 9.00 -5.20 0.66
N THR A 42 9.84 -4.17 0.69
CA THR A 42 11.30 -4.34 0.87
C THR A 42 11.70 -4.79 2.27
N ASP A 43 10.86 -4.61 3.29
CA ASP A 43 11.08 -5.12 4.66
C ASP A 43 10.75 -6.61 4.79
N ASP A 44 9.85 -7.13 3.96
CA ASP A 44 9.47 -8.54 3.88
C ASP A 44 10.37 -9.37 2.94
N TYR A 45 11.14 -8.73 2.06
CA TYR A 45 11.98 -9.39 1.07
C TYR A 45 13.43 -9.55 1.57
N ASP A 46 13.97 -10.78 1.50
CA ASP A 46 15.38 -11.02 1.78
C ASP A 46 16.26 -10.50 0.62
N ALA A 47 16.92 -9.38 0.85
CA ALA A 47 17.82 -8.75 -0.13
C ALA A 47 18.94 -9.69 -0.61
N ASN A 48 19.33 -10.70 0.16
CA ASN A 48 20.33 -11.68 -0.27
C ASN A 48 19.83 -12.61 -1.39
N SER A 49 18.52 -12.65 -1.62
CA SER A 49 17.89 -13.43 -2.70
C SER A 49 17.89 -12.71 -4.05
N LEU A 50 18.24 -11.42 -4.12
CA LEU A 50 18.25 -10.65 -5.38
C LEU A 50 19.04 -11.30 -6.53
N PRO A 51 20.22 -11.91 -6.31
CA PRO A 51 20.98 -12.54 -7.41
C PRO A 51 20.30 -13.77 -8.01
N ALA A 52 19.26 -14.32 -7.37
CA ALA A 52 18.49 -15.44 -7.89
C ALA A 52 17.31 -15.03 -8.79
N GLU A 53 16.99 -13.73 -8.83
CA GLU A 53 15.95 -13.17 -9.67
C GLU A 53 16.42 -13.02 -11.11
N ASP A 54 15.49 -12.79 -12.04
CA ASP A 54 15.84 -12.44 -13.43
C ASP A 54 15.66 -10.94 -13.69
N THR A 55 14.49 -10.42 -13.30
CA THR A 55 14.09 -9.03 -13.51
C THR A 55 13.34 -8.51 -12.28
N VAL A 56 13.76 -7.35 -11.74
CA VAL A 56 13.14 -6.74 -10.54
C VAL A 56 12.75 -5.29 -10.79
N ILE A 57 11.49 -4.95 -10.54
CA ILE A 57 10.98 -3.58 -10.60
C ILE A 57 10.90 -3.00 -9.18
N PHE A 58 11.54 -1.86 -8.97
CA PHE A 58 11.54 -1.14 -7.69
C PHE A 58 10.63 0.08 -7.75
N VAL A 59 9.75 0.21 -6.77
CA VAL A 59 8.90 1.40 -6.58
C VAL A 59 9.15 1.98 -5.20
N VAL A 60 9.81 3.14 -5.12
CA VAL A 60 10.31 3.65 -3.83
C VAL A 60 9.93 5.11 -3.59
N SER A 61 9.36 5.39 -2.42
CA SER A 61 9.14 6.76 -1.96
C SER A 61 10.42 7.38 -1.39
N THR A 62 10.49 8.72 -1.41
CA THR A 62 11.47 9.50 -0.62
C THR A 62 10.76 10.16 0.55
N THR A 63 11.34 10.10 1.76
CA THR A 63 10.75 10.67 2.98
C THR A 63 11.64 11.75 3.59
N GLY A 64 11.06 12.59 4.45
CA GLY A 64 11.79 13.56 5.27
C GLY A 64 12.78 14.40 4.46
N GLN A 65 14.05 14.39 4.87
CA GLN A 65 15.14 15.12 4.22
C GLN A 65 15.92 14.21 3.27
N GLY A 66 15.20 13.53 2.37
CA GLY A 66 15.76 12.64 1.35
C GLY A 66 16.13 11.25 1.87
N ASP A 67 15.45 10.79 2.91
CA ASP A 67 15.71 9.50 3.55
C ASP A 67 14.78 8.41 3.02
N THR A 68 15.21 7.16 3.14
CA THR A 68 14.39 6.01 2.77
C THR A 68 13.18 5.87 3.69
N PRO A 69 12.02 5.39 3.20
CA PRO A 69 10.91 4.98 4.05
C PRO A 69 11.35 3.95 5.09
N ASP A 70 10.62 3.84 6.19
CA ASP A 70 10.92 2.87 7.25
C ASP A 70 10.96 1.44 6.71
N SER A 71 10.04 1.10 5.80
CA SER A 71 9.93 -0.20 5.10
C SER A 71 11.14 -0.56 4.24
N MET A 72 12.08 0.36 3.98
CA MET A 72 13.28 0.09 3.19
C MET A 72 14.56 0.07 4.01
N LYS A 73 14.54 0.51 5.27
CA LYS A 73 15.78 0.76 6.04
C LYS A 73 16.71 -0.46 6.11
N VAL A 74 16.15 -1.64 6.35
CA VAL A 74 16.92 -2.89 6.45
C VAL A 74 17.49 -3.28 5.09
N PHE A 75 16.64 -3.31 4.06
CA PHE A 75 17.02 -3.61 2.68
C PHE A 75 18.11 -2.66 2.16
N TRP A 76 17.95 -1.35 2.38
CA TRP A 76 18.90 -0.34 1.96
C TRP A 76 20.25 -0.50 2.66
N ARG A 77 20.26 -0.76 3.97
CA ARG A 77 21.49 -1.02 4.72
C ARG A 77 22.22 -2.26 4.20
N PHE A 78 21.48 -3.30 3.80
CA PHE A 78 22.07 -4.49 3.19
C PHE A 78 22.76 -4.15 1.86
N LEU A 79 22.07 -3.43 0.96
CA LEU A 79 22.65 -3.05 -0.33
C LEU A 79 23.91 -2.17 -0.19
N LEU A 80 24.06 -1.43 0.90
CA LEU A 80 25.23 -0.59 1.16
C LEU A 80 26.45 -1.32 1.75
N GLN A 81 26.36 -2.63 1.99
CA GLN A 81 27.49 -3.39 2.54
C GLN A 81 28.67 -3.43 1.55
N ARG A 82 29.89 -3.31 2.10
CA ARG A 82 31.14 -3.20 1.31
C ARG A 82 31.61 -4.53 0.69
N ASN A 83 31.14 -5.65 1.20
CA ASN A 83 31.42 -6.99 0.68
C ASN A 83 30.64 -7.31 -0.60
N LEU A 84 29.61 -6.52 -0.95
CA LEU A 84 28.88 -6.67 -2.21
C LEU A 84 29.74 -6.09 -3.34
N GLY A 85 30.30 -6.98 -4.15
CA GLY A 85 31.16 -6.64 -5.30
C GLY A 85 30.37 -6.07 -6.49
N SER A 86 31.09 -5.53 -7.47
CA SER A 86 30.51 -4.90 -8.67
C SER A 86 29.83 -5.85 -9.66
N HIS A 87 29.92 -7.16 -9.44
CA HIS A 87 29.31 -8.20 -10.26
C HIS A 87 28.24 -8.97 -9.48
N TRP A 88 27.86 -8.49 -8.29
CA TRP A 88 26.95 -9.21 -7.40
C TRP A 88 25.54 -9.38 -7.98
N LEU A 89 25.11 -8.44 -8.83
CA LEU A 89 23.85 -8.48 -9.58
C LEU A 89 24.08 -8.62 -11.10
N GLU A 90 25.20 -9.20 -11.51
CA GLU A 90 25.47 -9.44 -12.93
C GLU A 90 24.38 -10.33 -13.55
N GLY A 91 23.85 -9.92 -14.70
CA GLY A 91 22.74 -10.61 -15.39
C GLY A 91 21.34 -10.21 -14.93
N ILE A 92 21.22 -9.54 -13.78
CA ILE A 92 19.93 -9.03 -13.28
C ILE A 92 19.51 -7.80 -14.06
N HIS A 93 18.25 -7.78 -14.49
CA HIS A 93 17.64 -6.61 -15.09
C HIS A 93 16.80 -5.88 -14.04
N TYR A 94 16.84 -4.55 -14.03
CA TYR A 94 16.08 -3.78 -13.05
C TYR A 94 15.43 -2.54 -13.65
N ALA A 95 14.36 -2.07 -13.01
CA ALA A 95 13.77 -0.77 -13.28
C ALA A 95 13.43 -0.07 -11.97
N VAL A 96 13.54 1.25 -11.91
CA VAL A 96 13.23 2.04 -10.71
C VAL A 96 12.22 3.12 -11.05
N PHE A 97 11.11 3.16 -10.31
CA PHE A 97 10.20 4.28 -10.29
C PHE A 97 10.22 4.93 -8.90
N GLY A 98 10.59 6.21 -8.85
CA GLY A 98 10.62 6.99 -7.62
C GLY A 98 9.35 7.79 -7.42
N LEU A 99 8.88 7.87 -6.18
CA LEU A 99 7.90 8.86 -5.76
C LEU A 99 8.57 9.93 -4.89
N GLY A 100 8.46 11.18 -5.32
CA GLY A 100 9.00 12.33 -4.61
C GLY A 100 8.18 13.58 -4.88
N ASP A 101 8.67 14.70 -4.35
CA ASP A 101 8.05 16.01 -4.42
C ASP A 101 9.14 17.03 -4.76
N SER A 102 9.00 17.72 -5.89
CA SER A 102 9.99 18.69 -6.39
C SER A 102 10.07 19.99 -5.57
N GLY A 103 9.10 20.22 -4.67
CA GLY A 103 9.16 21.25 -3.64
C GLY A 103 10.21 20.97 -2.56
N TYR A 104 10.73 19.74 -2.47
CA TYR A 104 11.82 19.38 -1.56
C TYR A 104 13.18 19.39 -2.28
N GLN A 105 14.22 19.89 -1.60
CA GLN A 105 15.58 19.97 -2.14
C GLN A 105 16.11 18.60 -2.62
N LYS A 106 15.76 17.52 -1.90
CA LYS A 106 16.19 16.15 -2.21
C LYS A 106 15.10 15.38 -2.97
N TYR A 107 14.58 16.00 -4.02
CA TYR A 107 13.61 15.40 -4.94
C TYR A 107 14.05 14.02 -5.45
N ASN A 108 13.25 12.98 -5.16
CA ASN A 108 13.46 11.58 -5.55
C ASN A 108 14.85 11.00 -5.20
N PHE A 109 15.46 11.49 -4.11
CA PHE A 109 16.85 11.14 -3.78
C PHE A 109 17.06 9.65 -3.51
N VAL A 110 16.06 8.97 -2.93
CA VAL A 110 16.12 7.53 -2.66
C VAL A 110 16.15 6.73 -3.96
N ALA A 111 15.25 7.02 -4.91
CA ALA A 111 15.21 6.36 -6.21
C ALA A 111 16.51 6.56 -7.00
N LYS A 112 17.05 7.79 -7.00
CA LYS A 112 18.33 8.12 -7.65
C LYS A 112 19.50 7.34 -7.05
N LYS A 113 19.54 7.21 -5.72
CA LYS A 113 20.57 6.43 -5.02
C LYS A 113 20.44 4.94 -5.27
N LEU A 114 19.21 4.41 -5.24
CA LEU A 114 18.93 3.01 -5.49
C LEU A 114 19.36 2.61 -6.91
N ASP A 115 18.90 3.37 -7.92
CA ASP A 115 19.29 3.19 -9.32
C ASP A 115 20.82 3.14 -9.49
N LYS A 116 21.52 4.15 -8.94
CA LYS A 116 22.98 4.18 -8.99
C LYS A 116 23.62 2.98 -8.31
N ARG A 117 23.10 2.57 -7.15
CA ARG A 117 23.66 1.46 -6.38
C ARG A 117 23.45 0.11 -7.07
N LEU A 118 22.28 -0.12 -7.68
CA LEU A 118 22.00 -1.34 -8.46
C LEU A 118 22.94 -1.45 -9.66
N SER A 119 23.14 -0.34 -10.38
CA SER A 119 24.12 -0.26 -11.46
C SER A 119 25.56 -0.53 -10.97
N ASP A 120 25.96 0.04 -9.83
CA ASP A 120 27.29 -0.20 -9.24
C ASP A 120 27.53 -1.66 -8.81
N LEU A 121 26.45 -2.42 -8.61
CA LEU A 121 26.48 -3.84 -8.25
C LEU A 121 26.42 -4.76 -9.49
N GLY A 122 26.38 -4.21 -10.71
CA GLY A 122 26.43 -4.95 -11.97
C GLY A 122 25.08 -5.21 -12.62
N ALA A 123 23.98 -4.71 -12.04
CA ALA A 123 22.65 -4.87 -12.62
C ALA A 123 22.47 -3.97 -13.85
N THR A 124 21.62 -4.41 -14.79
CA THR A 124 21.34 -3.68 -16.04
C THR A 124 19.97 -3.02 -15.99
N ALA A 125 19.92 -1.70 -16.19
CA ALA A 125 18.65 -0.97 -16.23
C ALA A 125 17.85 -1.32 -17.50
N VAL A 126 16.57 -1.66 -17.34
CA VAL A 126 15.63 -1.92 -18.45
C VAL A 126 15.23 -0.62 -19.15
N VAL A 127 14.97 0.41 -18.33
CA VAL A 127 14.60 1.77 -18.73
C VAL A 127 15.27 2.78 -17.80
N GLU A 128 15.34 4.03 -18.23
CA GLU A 128 15.73 5.12 -17.33
C GLU A 128 14.79 5.19 -16.12
N ARG A 129 15.35 5.54 -14.95
CA ARG A 129 14.55 5.70 -13.72
C ARG A 129 13.42 6.71 -13.92
N GLY A 130 12.21 6.33 -13.51
CA GLY A 130 11.08 7.24 -13.46
C GLY A 130 11.13 8.10 -12.20
N LEU A 131 10.77 9.38 -12.32
CA LEU A 131 10.75 10.33 -11.22
C LEU A 131 9.36 10.96 -11.13
N GLY A 132 8.47 10.37 -10.33
CA GLY A 132 7.16 10.91 -10.02
C GLY A 132 7.24 12.13 -9.12
N ASP A 133 6.43 13.15 -9.44
CA ASP A 133 6.39 14.43 -8.73
C ASP A 133 5.00 14.73 -8.18
N ASP A 134 4.90 14.85 -6.86
CA ASP A 134 3.64 15.21 -6.17
C ASP A 134 3.20 16.66 -6.42
N GLN A 135 4.11 17.53 -6.86
CA GLN A 135 3.78 18.93 -7.21
C GLN A 135 3.14 19.07 -8.61
N HIS A 136 3.20 18.02 -9.43
CA HIS A 136 2.62 18.06 -10.77
C HIS A 136 1.08 18.09 -10.69
N PRO A 137 0.35 18.82 -11.55
CA PRO A 137 -1.12 18.86 -11.50
C PRO A 137 -1.82 17.50 -11.62
N SER A 138 -1.18 16.55 -12.32
CA SER A 138 -1.61 15.15 -12.43
C SER A 138 -0.87 14.21 -11.46
N GLY A 139 -0.17 14.76 -10.46
CA GLY A 139 0.68 14.05 -9.53
C GLY A 139 1.77 13.20 -10.21
N TYR A 140 2.18 12.14 -9.51
CA TYR A 140 3.18 11.20 -10.00
C TYR A 140 2.78 10.46 -11.28
N GLU A 141 1.48 10.46 -11.65
CA GLU A 141 0.99 9.79 -12.86
C GLU A 141 1.58 10.38 -14.14
N ALA A 142 1.87 11.68 -14.15
CA ALA A 142 2.45 12.35 -15.32
C ALA A 142 3.82 11.77 -15.72
N ALA A 143 4.61 11.31 -14.76
CA ALA A 143 5.85 10.61 -15.03
C ALA A 143 5.63 9.09 -15.17
N LEU A 144 4.66 8.53 -14.46
CA LEU A 144 4.39 7.10 -14.45
C LEU A 144 3.88 6.57 -15.80
N ASP A 145 2.90 7.24 -16.40
CA ASP A 145 2.28 6.80 -17.65
C ASP A 145 3.30 6.63 -18.81
N PRO A 146 4.15 7.62 -19.15
CA PRO A 146 5.17 7.43 -20.18
C PRO A 146 6.27 6.45 -19.76
N TRP A 147 6.57 6.37 -18.46
CA TRP A 147 7.54 5.41 -17.94
C TRP A 147 7.07 3.97 -18.09
N LEU A 148 5.78 3.69 -17.80
CA LEU A 148 5.16 2.37 -18.01
C LEU A 148 5.19 1.96 -19.48
N SER A 149 4.83 2.86 -20.39
CA SER A 149 4.91 2.60 -21.84
C SER A 149 6.32 2.18 -22.26
N SER A 150 7.33 2.91 -21.77
CA SER A 150 8.73 2.60 -22.04
C SER A 150 9.15 1.27 -21.40
N LEU A 151 8.73 1.00 -20.16
CA LEU A 151 9.03 -0.21 -19.41
C LEU A 151 8.51 -1.44 -20.16
N TRP A 152 7.23 -1.44 -20.55
CA TRP A 152 6.62 -2.60 -21.21
C TRP A 152 7.23 -2.87 -22.59
N SER A 153 7.47 -1.81 -23.36
CA SER A 153 8.14 -1.92 -24.67
C SER A 153 9.52 -2.57 -24.52
N ARG A 154 10.35 -2.05 -23.60
CA ARG A 154 11.70 -2.57 -23.39
C ARG A 154 11.71 -3.97 -22.79
N LEU A 155 10.89 -4.25 -21.77
CA LEU A 155 10.78 -5.60 -21.21
C LEU A 155 10.41 -6.63 -22.28
N ASN A 156 9.52 -6.30 -23.20
CA ASN A 156 9.16 -7.20 -24.29
C ASN A 156 10.34 -7.44 -25.26
N GLU A 157 11.15 -6.43 -25.55
CA GLU A 157 12.36 -6.57 -26.38
C GLU A 157 13.42 -7.46 -25.73
N ILE A 158 13.71 -7.27 -24.44
CA ILE A 158 14.81 -7.97 -23.75
C ILE A 158 14.39 -9.31 -23.13
N LYS A 159 13.11 -9.46 -22.76
CA LYS A 159 12.57 -10.57 -21.99
C LYS A 159 11.18 -10.98 -22.52
N PRO A 160 11.06 -11.39 -23.81
CA PRO A 160 9.78 -11.73 -24.43
C PRO A 160 9.04 -12.89 -23.73
N HIS A 161 9.74 -13.71 -22.95
CA HIS A 161 9.14 -14.81 -22.19
C HIS A 161 8.19 -14.36 -21.07
N PHE A 162 8.29 -13.10 -20.59
CA PHE A 162 7.27 -12.54 -19.69
C PHE A 162 5.92 -12.30 -20.38
N PHE A 163 5.92 -12.25 -21.72
CA PHE A 163 4.75 -11.96 -22.55
C PHE A 163 4.50 -13.13 -23.51
N PRO A 164 4.10 -14.33 -23.01
CA PRO A 164 3.95 -15.52 -23.85
C PRO A 164 2.90 -15.35 -24.96
N LYS A 165 1.99 -14.38 -24.81
CA LYS A 165 0.94 -14.04 -25.79
C LYS A 165 1.26 -12.76 -26.59
N GLY A 166 2.43 -12.16 -26.40
CA GLY A 166 2.86 -10.90 -27.01
C GLY A 166 2.55 -9.65 -26.16
N PRO A 167 3.19 -8.51 -26.45
CA PRO A 167 3.09 -7.28 -25.64
C PRO A 167 1.73 -6.58 -25.74
N ASP A 168 1.03 -6.78 -26.86
CA ASP A 168 -0.27 -6.19 -27.16
C ASP A 168 -1.43 -7.09 -26.72
N PHE A 169 -1.13 -8.30 -26.23
CA PHE A 169 -2.16 -9.15 -25.66
C PHE A 169 -2.63 -8.53 -24.34
N LEU A 170 -3.89 -8.13 -24.32
CA LEU A 170 -4.58 -7.70 -23.12
C LEU A 170 -5.69 -8.72 -22.87
N VAL A 171 -5.61 -9.41 -21.74
CA VAL A 171 -6.75 -10.15 -21.19
C VAL A 171 -7.90 -9.14 -21.04
N SER A 172 -9.11 -9.55 -21.46
CA SER A 172 -10.28 -8.68 -21.35
C SER A 172 -10.46 -8.24 -19.90
N ASN A 173 -10.88 -6.98 -19.73
CA ASN A 173 -11.13 -6.44 -18.40
C ASN A 173 -12.14 -7.28 -17.60
N GLU A 174 -13.05 -7.95 -18.30
CA GLU A 174 -14.06 -8.87 -17.75
C GLU A 174 -13.43 -10.06 -16.98
N GLU A 175 -12.26 -10.56 -17.39
CA GLU A 175 -11.63 -11.73 -16.76
C GLU A 175 -10.66 -11.37 -15.61
N LEU A 176 -10.07 -10.17 -15.61
CA LEU A 176 -8.98 -9.79 -14.69
C LEU A 176 -9.28 -8.61 -13.76
N ILE A 177 -10.10 -7.63 -14.18
CA ILE A 177 -10.48 -6.48 -13.34
C ILE A 177 -11.56 -6.88 -12.33
N GLY A 178 -12.35 -7.92 -12.63
CA GLY A 178 -13.48 -8.38 -11.82
C GLY A 178 -13.15 -9.31 -10.65
N LEU A 179 -11.88 -9.71 -10.44
CA LEU A 179 -11.54 -10.59 -9.31
C LEU A 179 -11.10 -9.75 -8.10
N PRO A 180 -11.96 -9.59 -7.07
CA PRO A 180 -11.59 -8.80 -5.90
C PRO A 180 -10.42 -9.47 -5.19
N LYS A 181 -9.40 -8.66 -4.84
CA LYS A 181 -8.23 -9.07 -4.04
C LYS A 181 -8.59 -9.48 -2.62
N VAL A 182 -9.79 -9.14 -2.18
CA VAL A 182 -10.32 -9.44 -0.87
C VAL A 182 -11.65 -10.19 -1.01
N GLN A 183 -11.90 -11.07 -0.07
CA GLN A 183 -13.19 -11.72 0.13
C GLN A 183 -13.84 -11.12 1.37
N VAL A 184 -15.08 -10.66 1.22
CA VAL A 184 -15.91 -10.21 2.35
C VAL A 184 -16.87 -11.33 2.70
N THR A 185 -16.83 -11.80 3.94
CA THR A 185 -17.70 -12.84 4.47
C THR A 185 -18.72 -12.20 5.41
N TYR A 186 -20.00 -12.45 5.17
CA TYR A 186 -21.10 -11.99 6.02
C TYR A 186 -21.47 -13.07 7.05
N HIS A 187 -21.71 -12.66 8.28
CA HIS A 187 -21.94 -13.55 9.43
C HIS A 187 -23.33 -13.32 10.02
N ASN A 188 -23.95 -14.39 10.54
CA ASN A 188 -25.25 -14.30 11.21
C ASN A 188 -25.10 -13.87 12.66
N VAL A 189 -26.07 -13.11 13.18
CA VAL A 189 -26.08 -12.58 14.56
C VAL A 189 -26.00 -13.69 15.64
N ASN A 190 -26.43 -14.91 15.31
CA ASN A 190 -26.44 -16.05 16.22
C ASN A 190 -25.04 -16.64 16.52
N ASP A 191 -23.99 -16.27 15.76
CA ASP A 191 -22.61 -16.73 16.01
C ASP A 191 -21.89 -15.94 17.12
N MET A 192 -22.56 -14.95 17.74
CA MET A 192 -22.01 -14.22 18.87
C MET A 192 -22.29 -14.93 20.19
N ASP A 193 -21.39 -15.85 20.54
CA ASP A 193 -21.32 -16.41 21.87
C ASP A 193 -20.87 -15.33 22.88
N SER A 194 -21.83 -14.78 23.62
CA SER A 194 -21.82 -14.46 25.07
C SER A 194 -20.54 -13.93 25.76
N ARG A 195 -19.57 -13.32 25.05
CA ARG A 195 -18.30 -12.82 25.64
C ARG A 195 -18.24 -11.30 25.84
N LEU A 196 -19.31 -10.57 25.54
CA LEU A 196 -19.40 -9.14 25.82
C LEU A 196 -20.07 -8.90 27.17
N SER A 197 -19.29 -8.98 28.25
CA SER A 197 -19.71 -8.46 29.54
C SER A 197 -18.50 -7.95 30.30
N THR A 198 -18.50 -6.66 30.65
CA THR A 198 -17.60 -5.96 31.60
C THR A 198 -16.21 -5.46 31.15
N ALA A 199 -15.97 -5.20 29.86
CA ALA A 199 -14.79 -4.44 29.45
C ALA A 199 -15.04 -2.93 29.58
N THR A 200 -14.11 -2.18 30.16
CA THR A 200 -14.11 -0.69 30.11
C THR A 200 -14.17 -0.22 28.66
N ASP A 201 -14.88 0.88 28.40
CA ASP A 201 -15.17 1.40 27.04
C ASP A 201 -13.93 1.45 26.13
N PHE A 202 -12.77 1.83 26.67
CA PHE A 202 -11.51 1.90 25.92
C PHE A 202 -10.94 0.54 25.49
N LYS A 203 -11.08 -0.51 26.31
CA LYS A 203 -10.58 -1.85 25.95
C LYS A 203 -11.42 -2.44 24.82
N TYR A 204 -12.73 -2.20 24.85
CA TYR A 204 -13.63 -2.57 23.77
C TYR A 204 -13.30 -1.81 22.48
N LEU A 205 -13.11 -0.49 22.57
CA LEU A 205 -12.75 0.34 21.42
C LEU A 205 -11.40 -0.06 20.81
N GLN A 206 -10.38 -0.30 21.63
CA GLN A 206 -9.07 -0.79 21.18
C GLN A 206 -9.19 -2.11 20.43
N MET A 207 -10.04 -3.02 20.93
CA MET A 207 -10.30 -4.31 20.29
C MET A 207 -10.98 -4.12 18.93
N GLN A 208 -12.00 -3.26 18.83
CA GLN A 208 -12.69 -2.97 17.56
C GLN A 208 -11.75 -2.34 16.53
N ILE A 209 -10.93 -1.35 16.94
CA ILE A 209 -9.91 -0.73 16.08
C ILE A 209 -8.91 -1.77 15.58
N GLY A 210 -8.39 -2.59 16.49
CA GLY A 210 -7.44 -3.65 16.14
C GLY A 210 -8.00 -4.64 15.13
N ARG A 211 -9.25 -5.09 15.32
CA ARG A 211 -9.94 -6.01 14.40
C ARG A 211 -10.18 -5.38 13.04
N ALA A 212 -10.71 -4.16 13.01
CA ALA A 212 -10.97 -3.46 11.76
C ALA A 212 -9.67 -3.33 10.95
N ARG A 213 -8.59 -2.87 11.59
CA ARG A 213 -7.30 -2.65 10.93
C ARG A 213 -6.60 -3.94 10.51
N SER A 214 -6.76 -5.05 11.25
CA SER A 214 -6.22 -6.35 10.82
C SER A 214 -6.90 -6.89 9.56
N MET A 215 -8.12 -6.45 9.28
CA MET A 215 -8.88 -6.81 8.07
C MET A 215 -8.62 -5.86 6.89
N SER A 216 -7.85 -4.78 7.10
CA SER A 216 -7.50 -3.86 6.02
C SER A 216 -6.37 -4.45 5.16
N SER A 217 -6.43 -4.24 3.85
CA SER A 217 -5.43 -4.78 2.89
C SER A 217 -4.03 -4.20 3.06
N GLY A 218 -3.89 -3.09 3.79
CA GLY A 218 -2.59 -2.52 4.13
C GLY A 218 -1.93 -3.36 5.21
N LYS A 219 -0.73 -3.90 4.93
CA LYS A 219 0.09 -4.54 5.97
C LYS A 219 0.52 -3.50 7.00
N VAL A 220 -0.32 -3.26 7.99
CA VAL A 220 0.09 -2.58 9.21
C VAL A 220 0.78 -3.64 10.07
N PRO A 221 2.05 -3.46 10.48
CA PRO A 221 2.69 -4.37 11.42
C PRO A 221 1.74 -4.63 12.59
N HIS A 222 1.60 -5.88 13.04
CA HIS A 222 0.60 -6.25 14.05
C HIS A 222 0.70 -5.38 15.31
N GLU A 223 1.91 -4.93 15.66
CA GLU A 223 2.20 -4.00 16.75
C GLU A 223 1.57 -2.60 16.58
N LYS A 224 1.40 -2.12 15.34
CA LYS A 224 0.78 -0.82 15.00
C LYS A 224 -0.72 -0.91 14.63
N SER A 225 -1.31 -2.10 14.73
CA SER A 225 -2.72 -2.31 14.40
C SER A 225 -3.67 -1.73 15.45
N LYS A 226 -3.18 -1.43 16.66
CA LYS A 226 -3.95 -0.91 17.79
C LYS A 226 -3.32 0.38 18.29
N PRO A 227 -4.12 1.36 18.77
CA PRO A 227 -3.56 2.54 19.40
C PRO A 227 -2.85 2.14 20.70
N ASP A 228 -1.67 2.73 20.91
CA ASP A 228 -0.94 2.59 22.17
C ASP A 228 -1.68 3.29 23.31
N ALA A 229 -2.34 4.42 23.08
CA ALA A 229 -3.13 5.07 24.12
C ALA A 229 -4.35 5.81 23.53
N PHE A 230 -5.36 5.94 24.39
CA PHE A 230 -6.44 6.91 24.25
C PHE A 230 -6.09 8.18 25.00
N LEU A 231 -6.26 9.29 24.28
CA LEU A 231 -6.00 10.64 24.73
C LEU A 231 -7.29 11.46 24.69
N LYS A 232 -7.53 12.26 25.72
CA LYS A 232 -8.58 13.27 25.74
C LYS A 232 -7.98 14.60 25.34
N MET A 233 -8.52 15.21 24.28
CA MET A 233 -8.17 16.58 23.92
C MET A 233 -8.75 17.54 24.97
N VAL A 234 -7.87 18.20 25.72
CA VAL A 234 -8.23 19.14 26.81
C VAL A 234 -8.17 20.60 26.38
N LYS A 235 -7.38 20.92 25.34
CA LYS A 235 -7.42 22.24 24.68
C LYS A 235 -7.42 22.11 23.17
N ASN A 236 -8.11 23.04 22.53
CA ASN A 236 -8.19 23.20 21.09
C ASN A 236 -8.40 24.70 20.83
N PHE A 237 -7.37 25.40 20.37
CA PHE A 237 -7.49 26.82 20.02
C PHE A 237 -6.74 27.15 18.74
N PRO A 238 -7.24 28.13 17.95
CA PRO A 238 -6.60 28.53 16.71
C PRO A 238 -5.31 29.32 16.99
N LEU A 239 -4.27 29.02 16.22
CA LEU A 239 -3.01 29.76 16.16
C LEU A 239 -3.03 30.81 15.04
N THR A 240 -3.85 30.60 14.01
CA THR A 240 -4.08 31.57 12.93
C THR A 240 -5.30 32.44 13.21
N ARG A 241 -5.31 33.65 12.62
CA ARG A 241 -6.47 34.55 12.67
C ARG A 241 -7.58 34.00 11.79
N ALA A 242 -8.83 34.26 12.14
CA ALA A 242 -10.01 33.81 11.37
C ALA A 242 -10.03 34.28 9.90
N SER A 243 -9.29 35.34 9.56
CA SER A 243 -9.18 35.87 8.20
C SER A 243 -8.09 35.19 7.35
N HIS A 244 -7.31 34.28 7.92
CA HIS A 244 -6.32 33.50 7.17
C HIS A 244 -6.98 32.27 6.57
N GLU A 245 -6.59 31.94 5.34
CA GLU A 245 -7.12 30.80 4.58
C GLU A 245 -6.79 29.44 5.25
N LYS A 246 -5.68 29.35 5.98
CA LYS A 246 -5.25 28.14 6.68
C LYS A 246 -5.67 28.17 8.15
N ASP A 247 -6.45 27.18 8.58
CA ASP A 247 -6.76 26.91 9.99
C ASP A 247 -5.61 26.09 10.61
N VAL A 248 -4.79 26.74 11.44
CA VAL A 248 -3.71 26.08 12.19
C VAL A 248 -4.11 26.10 13.65
N ARG A 249 -4.07 24.95 14.32
CA ARG A 249 -4.56 24.80 15.68
C ARG A 249 -3.51 24.22 16.62
N HIS A 250 -3.62 24.63 17.89
CA HIS A 250 -2.92 24.01 19.00
C HIS A 250 -3.85 23.05 19.72
N PHE A 251 -3.38 21.83 19.93
CA PHE A 251 -4.08 20.80 20.70
C PHE A 251 -3.27 20.42 21.94
N GLU A 252 -3.97 20.24 23.06
CA GLU A 252 -3.39 19.63 24.26
C GLU A 252 -4.16 18.36 24.58
N PHE A 253 -3.43 17.32 24.97
CA PHE A 253 -3.97 16.00 25.22
C PHE A 253 -3.62 15.52 26.63
N GLU A 254 -4.55 14.81 27.26
CA GLU A 254 -4.36 14.13 28.54
C GLU A 254 -4.59 12.62 28.37
N PHE A 255 -3.75 11.80 28.99
CA PHE A 255 -3.92 10.34 28.95
C PHE A 255 -5.18 9.93 29.74
N VAL A 256 -6.09 9.22 29.07
CA VAL A 256 -7.27 8.60 29.71
C VAL A 256 -7.19 7.08 29.77
N SER A 257 -6.05 6.53 29.32
CA SER A 257 -5.72 5.11 29.35
C SER A 257 -4.28 4.93 29.86
N GLN A 258 -3.43 4.18 29.17
CA GLN A 258 -2.02 4.03 29.56
C GLN A 258 -1.19 5.27 29.24
N VAL A 259 -0.27 5.62 30.14
CA VAL A 259 0.67 6.73 29.94
C VAL A 259 1.83 6.26 29.07
N ILE A 260 2.09 7.01 28.00
CA ILE A 260 3.22 6.78 27.10
C ILE A 260 4.31 7.80 27.43
N LYS A 261 5.56 7.34 27.53
CA LYS A 261 6.72 8.21 27.67
C LYS A 261 7.09 8.77 26.30
N TYR A 262 7.37 10.06 26.23
CA TYR A 262 7.84 10.73 25.03
C TYR A 262 8.89 11.78 25.38
N GLU A 263 9.75 12.10 24.41
CA GLU A 263 10.77 13.14 24.48
C GLU A 263 10.43 14.31 23.54
N ILE A 264 11.09 15.44 23.74
CA ILE A 264 10.92 16.60 22.85
C ILE A 264 11.46 16.24 21.47
N GLY A 265 10.61 16.35 20.45
CA GLY A 265 10.94 15.98 19.08
C GLY A 265 10.29 14.68 18.62
N ASP A 266 9.68 13.92 19.53
CA ASP A 266 8.88 12.74 19.17
C ASP A 266 7.65 13.13 18.36
N VAL A 267 7.16 12.18 17.57
CA VAL A 267 6.00 12.34 16.70
C VAL A 267 4.79 11.62 17.31
N LEU A 268 3.67 12.32 17.41
CA LEU A 268 2.38 11.73 17.77
C LEU A 268 1.65 11.29 16.50
N GLU A 269 1.46 9.98 16.33
CA GLU A 269 0.58 9.43 15.29
C GLU A 269 -0.86 9.40 15.81
N VAL A 270 -1.76 10.08 15.10
CA VAL A 270 -3.20 10.12 15.45
C VAL A 270 -3.95 9.25 14.46
N LEU A 271 -4.72 8.27 14.97
CA LEU A 271 -5.60 7.46 14.14
C LEU A 271 -6.92 8.21 13.90
N PRO A 272 -7.21 8.65 12.67
CA PRO A 272 -8.47 9.31 12.37
C PRO A 272 -9.61 8.29 12.24
N SER A 273 -10.85 8.76 12.42
CA SER A 273 -12.06 8.06 11.99
C SER A 273 -12.83 8.92 10.99
N GLN A 274 -13.57 8.28 10.10
CA GLN A 274 -14.43 9.01 9.17
C GLN A 274 -15.58 9.71 9.91
N SER A 275 -16.02 10.86 9.38
CA SER A 275 -17.17 11.54 9.95
C SER A 275 -18.44 10.67 9.83
N PRO A 276 -19.33 10.62 10.84
CA PRO A 276 -20.54 9.81 10.76
C PRO A 276 -21.39 10.11 9.52
N ALA A 277 -21.53 11.38 9.16
CA ALA A 277 -22.28 11.79 7.97
C ALA A 277 -21.68 11.23 6.67
N ALA A 278 -20.35 11.16 6.57
CA ALA A 278 -19.67 10.59 5.41
C ALA A 278 -19.86 9.07 5.32
N VAL A 279 -19.75 8.38 6.46
CA VAL A 279 -20.00 6.93 6.56
C VAL A 279 -21.43 6.62 6.14
N ASP A 280 -22.41 7.36 6.67
CA ASP A 280 -23.83 7.17 6.34
C ASP A 280 -24.08 7.43 4.84
N SER A 281 -23.51 8.50 4.28
CA SER A 281 -23.61 8.80 2.84
C SER A 281 -23.02 7.70 1.97
N PHE A 282 -21.87 7.14 2.36
CA PHE A 282 -21.22 6.05 1.64
C PHE A 282 -22.06 4.76 1.69
N ILE A 283 -22.50 4.36 2.88
CA ILE A 283 -23.31 3.16 3.09
C ILE A 283 -24.62 3.25 2.30
N GLN A 284 -25.29 4.41 2.34
CA GLN A 284 -26.51 4.65 1.57
C GLN A 284 -26.24 4.56 0.07
N ARG A 285 -25.16 5.17 -0.43
CA ARG A 285 -24.81 5.17 -1.86
C ARG A 285 -24.48 3.77 -2.38
N CYS A 286 -23.89 2.93 -1.55
CA CYS A 286 -23.55 1.55 -1.88
C CYS A 286 -24.68 0.55 -1.60
N ASN A 287 -25.83 1.01 -1.05
CA ASN A 287 -26.95 0.16 -0.63
C ASN A 287 -26.52 -0.99 0.28
N LEU A 288 -25.67 -0.68 1.27
CA LEU A 288 -25.15 -1.65 2.24
C LEU A 288 -25.95 -1.60 3.54
N ASP A 289 -26.05 -2.74 4.23
CA ASP A 289 -26.60 -2.80 5.58
C ASP A 289 -25.51 -2.45 6.62
N PRO A 290 -25.64 -1.35 7.39
CA PRO A 290 -24.63 -0.95 8.38
C PRO A 290 -24.48 -1.94 9.54
N GLU A 291 -25.52 -2.74 9.83
CA GLU A 291 -25.57 -3.64 10.98
C GLU A 291 -25.05 -5.05 10.66
N SER A 292 -24.83 -5.35 9.38
CA SER A 292 -24.25 -6.61 8.93
C SER A 292 -22.89 -6.87 9.57
N LEU A 293 -22.70 -8.08 10.09
CA LEU A 293 -21.44 -8.54 10.66
C LEU A 293 -20.56 -9.09 9.54
N ILE A 294 -19.35 -8.56 9.39
CA ILE A 294 -18.43 -8.93 8.32
C ILE A 294 -17.05 -9.31 8.83
N THR A 295 -16.37 -10.17 8.08
CA THR A 295 -14.91 -10.29 8.07
C THR A 295 -14.39 -10.03 6.66
N VAL A 296 -13.17 -9.50 6.55
CA VAL A 296 -12.50 -9.23 5.26
C VAL A 296 -11.15 -9.92 5.26
N HIS A 297 -10.92 -10.75 4.24
CA HIS A 297 -9.68 -11.52 4.09
C HIS A 297 -9.08 -11.28 2.71
N PRO A 298 -7.74 -11.32 2.57
CA PRO A 298 -7.14 -11.46 1.26
C PRO A 298 -7.70 -12.70 0.56
N ARG A 299 -8.10 -12.56 -0.70
CA ARG A 299 -8.48 -13.71 -1.51
C ARG A 299 -7.20 -14.53 -1.76
N GLU A 300 -7.25 -15.83 -1.47
CA GLU A 300 -6.14 -16.74 -1.77
C GLU A 300 -5.90 -16.72 -3.29
N MET A 301 -4.80 -16.09 -3.71
CA MET A 301 -4.22 -16.32 -5.03
C MET A 301 -3.12 -17.36 -4.84
N GLU A 302 -3.10 -18.39 -5.68
CA GLU A 302 -2.33 -19.65 -5.56
C GLU A 302 -0.80 -19.54 -5.33
N ASN A 303 -0.21 -18.35 -5.12
CA ASN A 303 1.25 -18.18 -5.02
C ASN A 303 1.75 -17.25 -3.91
N ARG A 304 1.00 -17.05 -2.81
CA ARG A 304 1.56 -16.38 -1.61
C ARG A 304 2.04 -17.43 -0.61
N HIS A 305 3.35 -17.46 -0.37
CA HIS A 305 3.93 -18.25 0.71
C HIS A 305 3.20 -17.95 2.02
N ILE A 306 2.63 -19.00 2.59
CA ILE A 306 1.77 -18.94 3.76
C ILE A 306 2.67 -18.75 4.99
N ASP A 307 2.67 -17.55 5.55
CA ASP A 307 3.01 -17.40 6.96
C ASP A 307 1.86 -17.99 7.78
N ASN A 308 2.03 -19.25 8.19
CA ASN A 308 1.10 -20.07 8.97
C ASN A 308 0.81 -19.55 10.39
N ASN A 309 0.96 -18.25 10.66
CA ASN A 309 0.90 -17.69 12.01
C ASN A 309 -0.20 -16.65 12.26
N VAL A 310 -1.12 -16.41 11.31
CA VAL A 310 -2.28 -15.55 11.56
C VAL A 310 -3.48 -16.40 11.96
N ASN A 311 -3.35 -17.07 13.10
CA ASN A 311 -4.49 -17.67 13.81
C ASN A 311 -5.17 -16.57 14.67
N THR A 312 -5.42 -15.39 14.10
CA THR A 312 -6.28 -14.40 14.74
C THR A 312 -7.70 -14.90 14.57
N LEU A 313 -8.34 -15.35 15.65
CA LEU A 313 -9.76 -15.71 15.63
C LEU A 313 -10.56 -14.60 14.92
N ASP A 314 -11.15 -14.96 13.78
CA ASP A 314 -11.96 -14.11 12.91
C ASP A 314 -13.25 -13.72 13.61
N VAL A 315 -13.17 -12.75 14.51
CA VAL A 315 -14.34 -12.21 15.17
C VAL A 315 -14.90 -11.08 14.31
N PRO A 316 -16.10 -11.24 13.73
CA PRO A 316 -16.66 -10.23 12.83
C PRO A 316 -16.94 -8.92 13.57
N ILE A 317 -16.93 -7.83 12.80
CA ILE A 317 -17.35 -6.49 13.26
C ILE A 317 -18.49 -5.99 12.37
N LYS A 318 -19.20 -4.95 12.83
CA LYS A 318 -20.23 -4.31 12.00
C LYS A 318 -19.60 -3.68 10.77
N LEU A 319 -20.26 -3.80 9.62
CA LEU A 319 -19.85 -3.17 8.36
C LEU A 319 -19.61 -1.67 8.55
N ARG A 320 -20.49 -0.99 9.30
CA ARG A 320 -20.32 0.43 9.62
C ARG A 320 -18.99 0.73 10.33
N THR A 321 -18.62 -0.10 11.32
CA THR A 321 -17.37 0.04 12.08
C THR A 321 -16.15 -0.17 11.19
N PHE A 322 -16.22 -1.12 10.25
CA PHE A 322 -15.15 -1.34 9.28
C PHE A 322 -14.94 -0.11 8.38
N VAL A 323 -16.02 0.42 7.80
CA VAL A 323 -15.97 1.63 6.94
C VAL A 323 -15.42 2.82 7.71
N GLU A 324 -15.92 3.06 8.92
CA GLU A 324 -15.53 4.21 9.76
C GLU A 324 -14.04 4.25 10.12
N LEU A 325 -13.45 3.08 10.37
CA LEU A 325 -12.09 2.96 10.93
C LEU A 325 -11.01 2.62 9.92
N THR A 326 -11.37 2.17 8.71
CA THR A 326 -10.38 1.66 7.74
C THR A 326 -10.49 2.25 6.34
N MET A 327 -11.64 2.77 5.95
CA MET A 327 -11.85 3.24 4.58
C MET A 327 -11.72 4.75 4.53
N ASP A 328 -10.91 5.24 3.59
CA ASP A 328 -10.97 6.65 3.21
C ASP A 328 -12.09 6.86 2.18
N VAL A 329 -13.22 7.37 2.66
CA VAL A 329 -14.41 7.63 1.84
C VAL A 329 -14.60 9.10 1.47
N THR A 330 -13.71 9.99 1.94
CA THR A 330 -13.88 11.45 1.74
C THR A 330 -12.62 12.22 1.37
N SER A 331 -11.44 11.75 1.77
CA SER A 331 -10.25 12.62 1.83
C SER A 331 -9.46 12.67 0.52
N ALA A 332 -9.51 11.60 -0.29
CA ALA A 332 -8.86 11.54 -1.58
C ALA A 332 -9.87 11.57 -2.74
N SER A 333 -9.55 12.33 -3.79
CA SER A 333 -10.12 12.07 -5.11
C SER A 333 -9.89 10.59 -5.44
N PRO A 334 -10.94 9.82 -5.82
CA PRO A 334 -10.76 8.42 -6.13
C PRO A 334 -9.65 8.25 -7.16
N ARG A 335 -8.74 7.30 -6.90
CA ARG A 335 -7.65 7.02 -7.83
C ARG A 335 -8.23 6.65 -9.19
N ARG A 336 -7.49 6.92 -10.27
CA ARG A 336 -7.90 6.57 -11.65
C ARG A 336 -8.41 5.12 -11.77
N TYR A 337 -7.74 4.19 -11.08
CA TYR A 337 -8.14 2.79 -11.03
C TYR A 337 -9.57 2.54 -10.50
N PHE A 338 -10.05 3.33 -9.54
CA PHE A 338 -11.42 3.22 -9.04
C PHE A 338 -12.44 3.40 -10.18
N PHE A 339 -12.20 4.37 -11.07
CA PHE A 339 -13.06 4.62 -12.22
C PHE A 339 -12.92 3.55 -13.29
N GLU A 340 -11.71 3.03 -13.52
CA GLU A 340 -11.47 1.90 -14.43
C GLU A 340 -12.18 0.61 -13.98
N ALA A 341 -12.18 0.33 -12.68
CA ALA A 341 -12.88 -0.83 -12.14
C ALA A 341 -14.40 -0.68 -12.28
N ARG A 342 -14.94 0.50 -11.95
CA ARG A 342 -16.37 0.76 -12.05
C ARG A 342 -16.93 0.70 -13.47
N SER A 343 -16.18 1.21 -14.46
CA SER A 343 -16.63 1.18 -15.85
C SER A 343 -16.73 -0.25 -16.39
N CYS A 344 -15.99 -1.20 -15.81
CA CYS A 344 -16.11 -2.62 -16.14
C CYS A 344 -17.34 -3.27 -15.50
N ASP A 345 -17.65 -2.94 -14.25
CA ASP A 345 -18.84 -3.46 -13.55
C ASP A 345 -20.17 -2.95 -14.14
N GLU A 346 -20.21 -1.70 -14.62
CA GLU A 346 -21.41 -1.13 -15.28
C GLU A 346 -21.70 -1.80 -16.63
N LEU A 347 -20.67 -2.25 -17.36
CA LEU A 347 -20.84 -3.03 -18.59
C LEU A 347 -21.38 -4.44 -18.30
N LEU A 348 -20.97 -5.06 -17.19
CA LEU A 348 -21.44 -6.39 -16.76
C LEU A 348 -22.90 -6.40 -16.26
N CYS A 349 -23.41 -5.29 -15.71
CA CYS A 349 -24.83 -5.17 -15.33
C CYS A 349 -25.79 -5.03 -16.51
N HIS A 350 -25.27 -4.81 -17.73
CA HIS A 350 -26.06 -4.57 -18.94
C HIS A 350 -25.98 -5.69 -20.00
N CYS A 351 -25.34 -6.82 -19.70
CA CYS A 351 -25.29 -8.00 -20.58
C CYS A 351 -26.13 -9.17 -20.08
#